data_AF-A0A378MTN3-F1
#
_entry.id   AF-A0A378MTN3-F1
#
_cell.length_a   1.000
_cell.length_b   1.000
_cell.length_c   1.000
_cell.angle_alpha   90.00
_cell.angle_beta   90.00
_cell.angle_gamma   90.00
#
_symmetry.space_group_name_H-M   'P 1'
#
loop_
_entity.id
_entity.type
_entity.pdbx_description
1 polymer ?
#
loop_
_entity_poly.entity_id
_entity_poly.type
_entity_poly.pdbx_seq_one_letter_code
_entity_poly.pdbx_strand_id
1 'polypeptide(L)'
;MFCPLLSGLTIFTICYVFPIVVIECLFCHQLMLEFSKFYFLDDKYMKPASFKLSLISAFVGLSLAQLSYSSTVRGDIDYQYFRDLAENKGKFYVGAKNVEIFDKQGDKIGIALENIPMIDFSVITRGGGYATLTKPQYIVSVEHNRGYRTVQFGDSGSENPDNHHFNYQLVSRNDYDPNGSKAIQGFTHNDYQTPRLHKLVTETAPAEQSQEKNYDLYRDASIFPMFIRAGSGTQYILAEKNAVKEKLADPYAYLIGGTTLKLTSNNANTFVFKGNVFDDSLQPS
;
A
#
# COMPACT_ATOMS: atom_id res chain seq x y z
N MET A 1 -35.50 20.78 36.24
CA MET A 1 -35.21 22.23 36.26
C MET A 1 -33.70 22.38 36.23
N PHE A 2 -33.20 22.95 35.14
CA PHE A 2 -31.91 23.63 34.90
C PHE A 2 -30.60 23.25 35.64
N CYS A 3 -29.59 22.98 34.81
CA CYS A 3 -28.12 23.08 35.01
C CYS A 3 -27.69 24.50 35.46
N PRO A 4 -26.51 24.74 36.10
CA PRO A 4 -25.23 24.99 35.39
C PRO A 4 -23.94 24.49 36.13
N LEU A 5 -22.95 23.87 35.46
CA LEU A 5 -21.70 24.38 34.83
C LEU A 5 -20.42 24.40 35.72
N LEU A 6 -19.35 23.81 35.14
CA LEU A 6 -17.88 23.97 35.33
C LEU A 6 -17.29 23.55 36.70
N SER A 7 -16.09 22.94 36.84
CA SER A 7 -14.86 22.97 36.06
C SER A 7 -13.92 21.80 36.43
N GLY A 8 -13.07 21.35 35.48
CA GLY A 8 -11.65 21.10 35.77
C GLY A 8 -11.14 19.65 35.99
N LEU A 9 -10.20 19.26 35.11
CA LEU A 9 -9.04 18.37 35.29
C LEU A 9 -9.16 16.82 35.27
N THR A 10 -8.75 16.28 34.10
CA THR A 10 -7.75 15.20 33.85
C THR A 10 -7.92 13.74 34.34
N ILE A 11 -7.92 12.87 33.30
CA ILE A 11 -7.21 11.60 33.11
C ILE A 11 -7.77 10.36 33.83
N PHE A 12 -8.44 9.50 33.05
CA PHE A 12 -7.98 8.11 32.91
C PHE A 12 -8.09 7.66 31.44
N THR A 13 -6.90 7.37 30.92
CA THR A 13 -6.58 6.84 29.60
C THR A 13 -7.16 5.45 29.40
N ILE A 14 -8.03 5.26 28.39
CA ILE A 14 -8.22 3.98 27.72
C ILE A 14 -8.35 4.27 26.22
N CYS A 15 -7.20 4.38 25.54
CA CYS A 15 -7.11 4.44 24.09
C CYS A 15 -6.46 3.14 23.61
N TYR A 16 -7.27 2.20 23.13
CA TYR A 16 -6.77 1.07 22.34
C TYR A 16 -6.97 1.43 20.86
N VAL A 17 -5.87 1.83 20.25
CA VAL A 17 -5.66 2.22 18.84
C VAL A 17 -5.23 0.97 18.07
N PHE A 18 -5.55 0.79 16.78
CA PHE A 18 -4.62 0.42 15.69
C PHE A 18 -5.32 0.23 14.32
N PRO A 19 -4.70 0.65 13.19
CA PRO A 19 -5.18 0.45 11.81
C PRO A 19 -4.47 -0.64 11.02
N ILE A 20 -5.12 -1.03 9.93
CA ILE A 20 -4.51 -1.72 8.79
C ILE A 20 -4.14 -0.71 7.69
N VAL A 21 -2.87 -0.75 7.28
CA VAL A 21 -2.37 -0.19 6.02
C VAL A 21 -1.95 -1.39 5.18
N VAL A 22 -2.67 -1.69 4.11
CA VAL A 22 -2.26 -2.72 3.14
C VAL A 22 -1.26 -2.07 2.19
N ILE A 23 0.03 -2.18 2.51
CA ILE A 23 1.11 -1.95 1.53
C ILE A 23 1.66 -3.33 1.17
N GLU A 24 1.10 -3.93 0.12
CA GLU A 24 1.78 -4.99 -0.60
C GLU A 24 2.77 -4.37 -1.60
N CYS A 25 4.07 -4.51 -1.35
CA CYS A 25 5.07 -4.57 -2.42
C CYS A 25 6.41 -5.15 -1.91
N LEU A 26 6.89 -6.19 -2.60
CA LEU A 26 8.27 -6.77 -2.69
C LEU A 26 8.50 -8.23 -2.24
N PHE A 27 7.49 -9.03 -1.93
CA PHE A 27 7.78 -10.44 -1.59
C PHE A 27 8.14 -11.36 -2.78
N CYS A 28 7.96 -10.93 -4.04
CA CYS A 28 8.25 -11.81 -5.18
C CYS A 28 9.66 -11.65 -5.78
N HIS A 29 10.38 -10.55 -5.51
CA HIS A 29 11.73 -10.33 -6.07
C HIS A 29 12.85 -10.54 -5.04
N GLN A 30 12.59 -10.22 -3.77
CA GLN A 30 13.61 -10.38 -2.71
C GLN A 30 13.86 -11.85 -2.37
N LEU A 31 12.87 -12.74 -2.50
CA LEU A 31 13.09 -14.17 -2.34
C LEU A 31 13.94 -14.76 -3.46
N MET A 32 13.75 -14.32 -4.71
CA MET A 32 14.61 -14.75 -5.83
C MET A 32 16.05 -14.25 -5.68
N LEU A 33 16.24 -13.05 -5.14
CA LEU A 33 17.56 -12.47 -4.89
C LEU A 33 18.25 -13.07 -3.66
N GLU A 34 17.54 -13.36 -2.57
CA GLU A 34 18.10 -14.05 -1.39
C GLU A 34 18.39 -15.53 -1.68
N PHE A 35 17.58 -16.21 -2.52
CA PHE A 35 17.98 -17.51 -3.08
C PHE A 35 19.24 -17.38 -3.94
N SER A 36 19.40 -16.31 -4.75
CA SER A 36 20.63 -16.10 -5.53
C SER A 36 21.87 -15.76 -4.67
N LYS A 37 21.69 -15.11 -3.52
CA LYS A 37 22.78 -14.79 -2.57
C LYS A 37 23.20 -15.99 -1.73
N PHE A 38 22.31 -16.96 -1.48
CA PHE A 38 22.72 -18.24 -0.89
C PHE A 38 23.69 -19.04 -1.78
N TYR A 39 23.86 -18.64 -3.05
CA TYR A 39 24.78 -19.28 -3.99
C TYR A 39 26.06 -18.50 -4.28
N PHE A 40 26.24 -17.32 -3.68
CA PHE A 40 27.47 -16.54 -3.85
C PHE A 40 27.77 -15.77 -2.57
N LEU A 41 28.62 -16.34 -1.71
CA LEU A 41 29.66 -15.70 -0.88
C LEU A 41 30.02 -16.62 0.31
N ASP A 42 31.14 -17.36 0.21
CA ASP A 42 32.37 -17.06 0.98
C ASP A 42 33.48 -18.05 0.55
N ASP A 43 34.41 -17.57 -0.27
CA ASP A 43 35.37 -18.37 -1.05
C ASP A 43 36.62 -18.75 -0.25
N LYS A 44 36.48 -19.22 1.00
CA LYS A 44 37.67 -19.59 1.79
C LYS A 44 37.61 -20.88 2.59
N TYR A 45 36.44 -21.43 2.90
CA TYR A 45 36.38 -22.66 3.72
C TYR A 45 35.15 -23.54 3.45
N MET A 46 34.93 -24.06 2.23
CA MET A 46 34.07 -25.25 2.06
C MET A 46 34.50 -26.11 0.86
N LYS A 47 34.55 -27.43 1.07
CA LYS A 47 34.74 -28.45 0.01
C LYS A 47 33.54 -28.39 -0.95
N PRO A 48 33.75 -28.55 -2.27
CA PRO A 48 32.66 -28.46 -3.24
C PRO A 48 31.72 -29.66 -3.12
N ALA A 49 30.52 -29.45 -2.57
CA ALA A 49 29.41 -30.36 -2.78
C ALA A 49 28.80 -30.05 -4.16
N SER A 50 28.99 -30.92 -5.14
CA SER A 50 28.40 -30.77 -6.46
C SER A 50 26.91 -31.10 -6.42
N PHE A 51 26.07 -30.07 -6.30
CA PHE A 51 24.62 -30.25 -6.40
C PHE A 51 24.20 -30.19 -7.87
N LYS A 52 23.69 -31.31 -8.42
CA LYS A 52 23.13 -31.34 -9.78
C LYS A 52 21.74 -30.70 -9.77
N LEU A 53 21.59 -29.54 -10.42
CA LEU A 53 20.27 -28.93 -10.65
C LEU A 53 19.40 -29.89 -11.47
N SER A 54 18.36 -30.43 -10.85
CA SER A 54 17.35 -31.25 -11.52
C SER A 54 16.34 -30.35 -12.25
N LEU A 55 15.90 -30.71 -13.45
CA LEU A 55 14.80 -30.02 -14.15
C LEU A 55 13.55 -29.89 -13.26
N ILE A 56 13.33 -30.82 -12.33
CA ILE A 56 12.20 -30.81 -11.40
C ILE A 56 12.30 -29.62 -10.42
N SER A 57 13.50 -29.28 -9.95
CA SER A 57 13.68 -28.09 -9.09
C SER A 57 13.39 -26.77 -9.82
N ALA A 58 13.62 -26.71 -11.14
CA ALA A 58 13.27 -25.54 -11.95
C ALA A 58 11.75 -25.43 -12.16
N PHE A 59 11.04 -26.55 -12.34
CA PHE A 59 9.57 -26.56 -12.48
C PHE A 59 8.83 -26.24 -11.17
N VAL A 60 9.35 -26.64 -10.01
CA VAL A 60 8.77 -26.27 -8.71
C VAL A 60 8.96 -24.78 -8.42
N GLY A 61 10.09 -24.19 -8.83
CA GLY A 61 10.32 -22.75 -8.74
C GLY A 61 9.39 -21.92 -9.65
N LEU A 62 9.12 -22.39 -10.87
CA LEU A 62 8.23 -21.70 -11.82
C LEU A 62 6.74 -21.78 -11.43
N SER A 63 6.31 -22.87 -10.80
CA SER A 63 4.91 -23.07 -10.39
C SER A 63 4.51 -22.30 -9.12
N LEU A 64 5.49 -21.75 -8.39
CA LEU A 64 5.28 -20.89 -7.23
C LEU A 64 5.38 -19.39 -7.54
N ALA A 65 5.54 -19.01 -8.81
CA ALA A 65 5.32 -17.64 -9.25
C ALA A 65 3.82 -17.32 -9.19
N GLN A 66 3.29 -17.16 -7.98
CA GLN A 66 2.02 -16.46 -7.80
C GLN A 66 2.19 -15.11 -8.51
N LEU A 67 1.34 -14.85 -9.50
CA LEU A 67 1.26 -13.56 -10.17
C LEU A 67 0.90 -12.51 -9.12
N SER A 68 1.90 -11.97 -8.44
CA SER A 68 1.73 -10.81 -7.56
C SER A 68 1.49 -9.61 -8.47
N TYR A 69 0.28 -9.06 -8.44
CA TYR A 69 -0.10 -7.85 -9.17
C TYR A 69 0.27 -6.60 -8.38
N SER A 70 1.48 -6.59 -7.81
CA SER A 70 1.97 -5.38 -7.18
C SER A 70 2.22 -4.34 -8.27
N SER A 71 1.45 -3.25 -8.26
CA SER A 71 1.60 -2.14 -9.21
C SER A 71 1.52 -2.57 -10.69
N THR A 72 0.74 -3.62 -10.98
CA THR A 72 0.44 -4.06 -12.34
C THR A 72 -0.96 -3.59 -12.71
N VAL A 73 -1.12 -2.91 -13.83
CA VAL A 73 -2.41 -2.41 -14.30
C VAL A 73 -2.77 -2.96 -15.68
N ARG A 74 -4.08 -2.95 -16.00
CA ARG A 74 -4.56 -3.30 -17.35
C ARG A 74 -4.10 -2.31 -18.42
N GLY A 75 -3.78 -2.83 -19.61
CA GLY A 75 -3.17 -2.06 -20.70
C GLY A 75 -4.13 -1.54 -21.77
N ASP A 76 -5.41 -1.83 -21.64
CA ASP A 76 -6.49 -1.43 -22.56
C ASP A 76 -7.13 -0.07 -22.21
N ILE A 77 -6.81 0.51 -21.04
CA ILE A 77 -7.19 1.90 -20.69
C ILE A 77 -5.98 2.82 -20.64
N ASP A 78 -6.23 4.13 -20.68
CA ASP A 78 -5.17 5.13 -20.53
C ASP A 78 -4.48 5.01 -19.16
N TYR A 79 -3.16 4.92 -19.18
CA TYR A 79 -2.33 4.87 -17.97
C TYR A 79 -2.53 6.09 -17.08
N GLN A 80 -2.95 7.22 -17.68
CA GLN A 80 -3.25 8.45 -16.98
C GLN A 80 -4.36 8.29 -15.94
N TYR A 81 -5.33 7.38 -16.13
CA TYR A 81 -6.36 7.13 -15.11
C TYR A 81 -5.74 6.69 -13.77
N PHE A 82 -4.74 5.80 -13.80
CA PHE A 82 -4.08 5.30 -12.59
C PHE A 82 -3.18 6.37 -11.94
N ARG A 83 -2.56 7.23 -12.75
CA ARG A 83 -1.75 8.37 -12.28
C ARG A 83 -2.63 9.42 -11.62
N ASP A 84 -3.71 9.81 -12.29
CA ASP A 84 -4.67 10.79 -11.81
C ASP A 84 -5.34 10.33 -10.52
N LEU A 85 -5.71 9.04 -10.43
CA LEU A 85 -6.29 8.47 -9.23
C LEU A 85 -5.32 8.55 -8.05
N ALA A 86 -4.06 8.15 -8.23
CA ALA A 86 -3.06 8.19 -7.17
C ALA A 86 -2.72 9.61 -6.68
N GLU A 87 -2.82 10.60 -7.56
CA GLU A 87 -2.43 11.99 -7.27
C GLU A 87 -3.64 12.91 -7.00
N ASN A 88 -4.87 12.36 -6.92
CA ASN A 88 -6.12 13.11 -6.85
C ASN A 88 -6.26 14.20 -7.94
N LYS A 89 -5.82 13.88 -9.17
CA LYS A 89 -5.84 14.77 -10.34
C LYS A 89 -6.92 14.36 -11.33
N GLY A 90 -7.05 15.15 -12.41
CA GLY A 90 -7.99 14.89 -13.48
C GLY A 90 -9.42 14.74 -12.94
N LYS A 91 -10.07 13.63 -13.30
CA LYS A 91 -11.44 13.32 -12.86
C LYS A 91 -11.52 12.78 -11.41
N PHE A 92 -10.40 12.51 -10.76
CA PHE A 92 -10.31 11.90 -9.43
C PHE A 92 -9.93 12.90 -8.32
N TYR A 93 -10.40 14.14 -8.42
CA TYR A 93 -10.26 15.09 -7.31
C TYR A 93 -10.98 14.59 -6.05
N VAL A 94 -10.54 15.03 -4.87
CA VAL A 94 -11.10 14.60 -3.58
C VAL A 94 -12.61 14.81 -3.54
N GLY A 95 -13.37 13.77 -3.20
CA GLY A 95 -14.82 13.79 -3.17
C GLY A 95 -15.52 13.50 -4.51
N ALA A 96 -14.79 13.36 -5.62
CA ALA A 96 -15.36 12.93 -6.90
C ALA A 96 -16.05 11.56 -6.78
N LYS A 97 -17.10 11.34 -7.56
CA LYS A 97 -17.88 10.10 -7.61
C LYS A 97 -18.22 9.77 -9.05
N ASN A 98 -18.56 8.51 -9.31
CA ASN A 98 -19.15 8.07 -10.59
C ASN A 98 -18.27 8.45 -11.80
N VAL A 99 -16.97 8.20 -11.71
CA VAL A 99 -16.02 8.57 -12.77
C VAL A 99 -16.09 7.53 -13.88
N GLU A 100 -16.61 7.94 -15.03
CA GLU A 100 -16.67 7.06 -16.21
C GLU A 100 -15.28 6.75 -16.75
N ILE A 101 -15.02 5.46 -16.97
CA ILE A 101 -13.77 4.94 -17.51
C ILE A 101 -14.02 4.40 -18.92
N PHE A 102 -13.15 4.82 -19.83
CA PHE A 102 -13.18 4.45 -21.23
C PHE A 102 -11.90 3.70 -21.57
N ASP A 103 -12.01 2.73 -22.47
CA ASP A 103 -10.84 2.12 -23.09
C ASP A 103 -10.16 3.06 -24.10
N LYS A 104 -9.05 2.60 -24.66
CA LYS A 104 -8.28 3.33 -25.67
C LYS A 104 -9.02 3.48 -27.01
N GLN A 105 -10.09 2.74 -27.24
CA GLN A 105 -10.94 2.80 -28.43
C GLN A 105 -12.09 3.81 -28.25
N GLY A 106 -12.34 4.25 -27.02
CA GLY A 106 -13.38 5.20 -26.66
C GLY A 106 -14.67 4.55 -26.18
N ASP A 107 -14.70 3.23 -25.99
CA ASP A 107 -15.85 2.52 -25.46
C ASP A 107 -15.86 2.62 -23.92
N LYS A 108 -17.05 2.85 -23.36
CA LYS A 108 -17.23 2.92 -21.90
C LYS A 108 -17.10 1.51 -21.32
N ILE A 109 -16.08 1.30 -20.49
CA ILE A 109 -15.84 0.00 -19.84
C ILE A 109 -16.45 -0.09 -18.44
N GLY A 110 -16.66 1.04 -17.75
CA GLY A 110 -17.13 1.02 -16.36
C GLY A 110 -17.27 2.40 -15.71
N ILE A 111 -17.59 2.37 -14.42
CA ILE A 111 -17.73 3.55 -13.56
C ILE A 111 -16.90 3.31 -12.30
N ALA A 112 -15.79 4.04 -12.17
CA ALA A 112 -15.00 4.06 -10.95
C ALA A 112 -15.74 4.85 -9.85
N LEU A 113 -15.55 4.44 -8.60
CA LEU A 113 -16.08 5.15 -7.43
C LEU A 113 -17.60 5.33 -7.47
N GLU A 114 -18.32 4.27 -7.87
CA GLU A 114 -19.78 4.31 -7.97
C GLU A 114 -20.42 4.59 -6.61
N ASN A 115 -21.02 5.78 -6.47
CA ASN A 115 -21.61 6.35 -5.26
C ASN A 115 -20.65 6.55 -4.07
N ILE A 116 -19.35 6.25 -4.22
CA ILE A 116 -18.32 6.35 -3.18
C ILE A 116 -17.45 7.57 -3.46
N PRO A 117 -17.29 8.53 -2.52
CA PRO A 117 -16.43 9.69 -2.73
C PRO A 117 -14.96 9.28 -2.79
N MET A 118 -14.21 9.88 -3.72
CA MET A 118 -12.77 9.74 -3.81
C MET A 118 -12.09 10.19 -2.51
N ILE A 119 -11.22 9.33 -1.98
CA ILE A 119 -10.42 9.61 -0.78
C ILE A 119 -9.35 10.67 -1.06
N ASP A 120 -8.96 11.40 -0.03
CA ASP A 120 -7.78 12.27 -0.06
C ASP A 120 -6.51 11.44 0.17
N PHE A 121 -5.71 11.27 -0.89
CA PHE A 121 -4.42 10.57 -0.84
C PHE A 121 -3.24 11.47 -0.45
N SER A 122 -3.45 12.75 -0.12
CA SER A 122 -2.38 13.62 0.39
C SER A 122 -1.74 13.11 1.68
N VAL A 123 -2.42 12.21 2.41
CA VAL A 123 -1.96 11.48 3.59
C VAL A 123 -0.82 10.48 3.29
N ILE A 124 -0.64 10.11 2.03
CA ILE A 124 0.40 9.19 1.58
C ILE A 124 1.69 9.99 1.34
N THR A 125 2.84 9.42 1.71
CA THR A 125 4.13 10.09 1.48
C THR A 125 4.35 10.35 0.00
N ARG A 126 4.67 11.61 -0.33
CA ARG A 126 4.95 12.07 -1.70
C ARG A 126 6.11 11.28 -2.33
N GLY A 127 5.98 10.97 -3.62
CA GLY A 127 7.02 10.37 -4.45
C GLY A 127 7.26 8.88 -4.20
N GLY A 128 7.10 8.39 -2.98
CA GLY A 128 7.43 7.01 -2.61
C GLY A 128 6.27 6.14 -2.13
N GLY A 129 5.12 6.70 -1.76
CA GLY A 129 3.92 5.90 -1.48
C GLY A 129 4.06 4.80 -0.40
N TYR A 130 5.10 4.85 0.43
CA TYR A 130 5.52 3.74 1.28
C TYR A 130 5.11 3.91 2.75
N ALA A 131 4.52 5.06 3.10
CA ALA A 131 3.96 5.30 4.42
C ALA A 131 2.73 6.21 4.34
N THR A 132 1.89 6.12 5.38
CA THR A 132 0.63 6.88 5.49
C THR A 132 0.58 7.61 6.81
N LEU A 133 0.23 8.89 6.80
CA LEU A 133 -0.01 9.68 8.01
C LEU A 133 -1.30 9.23 8.68
N THR A 134 -1.23 8.82 9.94
CA THR A 134 -2.42 8.36 10.69
C THR A 134 -2.63 9.05 12.03
N LYS A 135 -1.62 9.81 12.50
CA LYS A 135 -1.75 10.85 13.53
C LYS A 135 -0.88 12.05 13.12
N PRO A 136 -1.08 13.25 13.68
CA PRO A 136 -0.33 14.44 13.25
C PRO A 136 1.19 14.32 13.33
N GLN A 137 1.70 13.40 14.16
CA GLN A 137 3.13 13.13 14.34
C GLN A 137 3.53 11.67 14.06
N TYR A 138 2.62 10.83 13.53
CA TYR A 138 2.88 9.40 13.35
C TYR A 138 2.42 8.91 11.98
N ILE A 139 3.31 8.17 11.34
CA ILE A 139 3.03 7.44 10.11
C ILE A 139 2.94 5.94 10.40
N VAL A 140 2.33 5.20 9.48
CA VAL A 140 2.32 3.73 9.46
C VAL A 140 3.05 3.25 8.21
N SER A 141 3.86 2.22 8.35
CA SER A 141 4.56 1.54 7.26
C SER A 141 4.88 0.09 7.69
N VAL A 142 5.49 -0.68 6.79
CA VAL A 142 6.02 -2.03 7.06
C VAL A 142 7.44 -1.95 7.61
N GLU A 143 7.80 -2.83 8.53
CA GLU A 143 9.09 -2.80 9.25
C GLU A 143 10.28 -2.99 8.30
N HIS A 144 10.13 -3.83 7.27
CA HIS A 144 11.21 -4.10 6.32
C HIS A 144 11.67 -2.85 5.55
N ASN A 145 10.88 -1.77 5.54
CA ASN A 145 11.28 -0.47 5.00
C ASN A 145 12.21 0.28 5.96
N ARG A 146 13.45 -0.23 6.11
CA ARG A 146 14.46 0.33 7.03
C ARG A 146 15.31 1.45 6.43
N GLY A 147 15.20 1.71 5.12
CA GLY A 147 16.06 2.66 4.40
C GLY A 147 15.72 4.14 4.61
N TYR A 148 14.43 4.49 4.66
CA TYR A 148 14.01 5.90 4.71
C TYR A 148 14.21 6.52 6.10
N ARG A 149 14.66 7.78 6.15
CA ARG A 149 14.84 8.55 7.39
C ARG A 149 14.02 9.84 7.43
N THR A 150 13.45 10.21 6.30
CA THR A 150 12.64 11.41 6.11
C THR A 150 11.44 11.06 5.24
N VAL A 151 10.33 11.74 5.48
CA VAL A 151 9.13 11.70 4.62
C VAL A 151 8.69 13.11 4.26
N GLN A 152 7.95 13.23 3.17
CA GLN A 152 7.35 14.49 2.70
C GLN A 152 5.86 14.24 2.39
N PHE A 153 5.05 15.28 2.52
CA PHE A 153 3.62 15.29 2.20
C PHE A 153 3.30 16.45 1.25
N GLY A 154 2.09 16.45 0.68
CA GLY A 154 1.65 17.46 -0.27
C GLY A 154 1.82 17.05 -1.75
N ASP A 155 1.70 18.02 -2.65
CA ASP A 155 1.63 17.78 -4.10
C ASP A 155 2.93 17.21 -4.69
N SER A 156 2.78 16.35 -5.71
CA SER A 156 3.87 15.68 -6.42
C SER A 156 4.74 16.61 -7.30
N GLY A 157 4.37 17.89 -7.51
CA GLY A 157 5.17 18.85 -8.27
C GLY A 157 6.51 19.17 -7.61
N SER A 158 7.63 18.83 -8.26
CA SER A 158 8.99 19.15 -7.80
C SER A 158 9.51 20.51 -8.28
N GLU A 159 8.82 21.14 -9.23
CA GLU A 159 9.33 22.31 -9.97
C GLU A 159 8.64 23.63 -9.59
N ASN A 160 7.67 23.60 -8.67
CA ASN A 160 7.01 24.81 -8.20
C ASN A 160 7.83 25.43 -7.04
N PRO A 161 8.48 26.59 -7.23
CA PRO A 161 9.28 27.24 -6.19
C PRO A 161 8.43 27.68 -4.98
N ASP A 162 7.12 27.86 -5.15
CA ASP A 162 6.21 28.20 -4.05
C ASP A 162 5.86 26.98 -3.19
N ASN A 163 6.18 25.76 -3.67
CA ASN A 163 5.92 24.53 -2.95
C ASN A 163 7.10 24.18 -2.03
N HIS A 164 7.11 24.78 -0.85
CA HIS A 164 8.14 24.58 0.17
C HIS A 164 7.96 23.23 0.88
N HIS A 165 8.31 22.13 0.19
CA HIS A 165 8.26 20.77 0.75
C HIS A 165 9.07 20.65 2.04
N PHE A 166 8.42 20.23 3.12
CA PHE A 166 9.08 20.04 4.41
C PHE A 166 9.53 18.59 4.62
N ASN A 167 10.79 18.41 5.01
CA ASN A 167 11.36 17.09 5.31
C ASN A 167 11.06 16.67 6.76
N TYR A 168 10.06 15.83 6.96
CA TYR A 168 9.74 15.25 8.26
C TYR A 168 10.70 14.10 8.59
N GLN A 169 11.68 14.36 9.46
CA GLN A 169 12.61 13.36 9.97
C GLN A 169 11.94 12.39 10.95
N LEU A 170 12.35 11.12 10.89
CA LEU A 170 11.99 10.09 11.86
C LEU A 170 12.86 10.24 13.13
N VAL A 171 12.22 10.26 14.30
CA VAL A 171 12.92 10.23 15.60
C VAL A 171 12.93 8.83 16.23
N SER A 172 11.96 7.99 15.87
CA SER A 172 11.87 6.59 16.25
C SER A 172 11.02 5.86 15.21
N ARG A 173 11.35 4.61 14.89
CA ARG A 173 10.53 3.77 14.00
C ARG A 173 9.33 3.16 14.69
N ASN A 174 9.45 2.89 15.99
CA ASN A 174 8.46 2.14 16.75
C ASN A 174 8.05 0.85 16.01
N ASP A 175 9.06 0.01 15.74
CA ASP A 175 8.89 -1.33 15.16
C ASP A 175 7.98 -2.17 16.10
N TYR A 176 7.07 -2.94 15.51
CA TYR A 176 6.13 -3.76 16.28
C TYR A 176 6.80 -5.04 16.77
N ASP A 177 6.76 -5.26 18.09
CA ASP A 177 7.25 -6.48 18.72
C ASP A 177 6.08 -7.37 19.14
N PRO A 178 5.83 -8.52 18.47
CA PRO A 178 4.76 -9.45 18.83
C PRO A 178 4.98 -10.14 20.19
N ASN A 179 6.19 -10.06 20.76
CA ASN A 179 6.49 -10.61 22.09
C ASN A 179 6.63 -9.50 23.15
N GLY A 180 6.45 -8.25 22.77
CA GLY A 180 6.64 -7.09 23.62
C GLY A 180 5.45 -6.86 24.56
N SER A 181 5.63 -5.94 25.51
CA SER A 181 4.57 -5.52 26.45
C SER A 181 3.36 -4.84 25.79
N LYS A 182 3.46 -4.51 24.49
CA LYS A 182 2.42 -3.93 23.66
C LYS A 182 1.88 -4.90 22.59
N ALA A 183 2.24 -6.18 22.68
CA ALA A 183 1.77 -7.20 21.76
C ALA A 183 0.24 -7.27 21.75
N ILE A 184 -0.32 -7.39 20.55
CA ILE A 184 -1.75 -7.53 20.31
C ILE A 184 -2.06 -9.03 20.24
N GLN A 185 -2.99 -9.49 21.07
CA GLN A 185 -3.40 -10.90 21.09
C GLN A 185 -3.89 -11.33 19.70
N GLY A 186 -3.32 -12.42 19.17
CA GLY A 186 -3.65 -12.95 17.85
C GLY A 186 -2.91 -12.30 16.68
N PHE A 187 -2.13 -11.23 16.93
CA PHE A 187 -1.27 -10.61 15.92
C PHE A 187 0.19 -11.00 16.15
N THR A 188 0.71 -11.82 15.25
CA THR A 188 2.05 -12.41 15.35
C THR A 188 3.01 -11.87 14.29
N HIS A 189 2.52 -11.06 13.36
CA HIS A 189 3.36 -10.50 12.30
C HIS A 189 4.20 -9.35 12.84
N ASN A 190 5.49 -9.34 12.54
CA ASN A 190 6.41 -8.27 12.97
C ASN A 190 6.67 -7.22 11.87
N ASP A 191 6.16 -7.41 10.65
CA ASP A 191 6.43 -6.48 9.54
C ASP A 191 5.54 -5.22 9.59
N TYR A 192 5.62 -4.49 10.69
CA TYR A 192 4.82 -3.30 10.95
C TYR A 192 5.61 -2.29 11.79
N GLN A 193 5.55 -1.02 11.43
CA GLN A 193 6.17 0.07 12.20
C GLN A 193 5.23 1.27 12.29
N THR A 194 5.33 2.02 13.39
CA THR A 194 4.59 3.28 13.61
C THR A 194 5.52 4.48 13.83
N PRO A 195 6.32 4.90 12.83
CA PRO A 195 7.35 5.90 13.05
C PRO A 195 6.81 7.22 13.58
N ARG A 196 7.54 7.77 14.57
CA ARG A 196 7.31 9.11 15.10
C ARG A 196 8.13 10.12 14.31
N LEU A 197 7.48 11.18 13.87
CA LEU A 197 8.10 12.31 13.18
C LEU A 197 8.62 13.36 14.18
N HIS A 198 9.66 14.10 13.81
CA HIS A 198 10.24 15.14 14.67
C HIS A 198 9.36 16.41 14.79
N LYS A 199 8.36 16.57 13.90
CA LYS A 199 7.43 17.70 13.83
C LYS A 199 6.02 17.21 13.53
N LEU A 200 5.03 18.04 13.87
CA LEU A 200 3.64 17.84 13.46
C LEU A 200 3.52 18.16 11.96
N VAL A 201 2.84 17.29 11.23
CA VAL A 201 2.52 17.49 9.80
C VAL A 201 1.42 18.53 9.67
N THR A 202 1.56 19.43 8.70
CA THR A 202 0.64 20.57 8.49
C THR A 202 -0.02 20.60 7.12
N GLU A 203 0.51 19.87 6.14
CA GLU A 203 0.05 19.87 4.76
C GLU A 203 -1.24 19.05 4.57
N THR A 204 -1.50 18.09 5.45
CA THR A 204 -2.64 17.17 5.34
C THR A 204 -3.13 16.72 6.72
N ALA A 205 -4.43 16.43 6.81
CA ALA A 205 -5.02 15.83 8.00
C ALA A 205 -4.73 14.32 8.02
N PRO A 206 -4.43 13.71 9.18
CA PRO A 206 -4.15 12.28 9.23
C PRO A 206 -5.33 11.41 8.80
N ALA A 207 -5.04 10.30 8.13
CA ALA A 207 -6.05 9.32 7.75
C ALA A 207 -6.65 8.64 8.98
N GLU A 208 -7.96 8.46 8.95
CA GLU A 208 -8.65 7.64 9.93
C GLU A 208 -8.31 6.16 9.75
N GLN A 209 -8.34 5.48 10.87
CA GLN A 209 -7.91 4.12 11.03
C GLN A 209 -9.14 3.24 11.25
N SER A 210 -9.34 2.20 10.44
CA SER A 210 -10.41 1.24 10.73
C SER A 210 -10.24 0.65 12.14
N GLN A 211 -11.32 0.64 12.91
CA GLN A 211 -11.38 0.08 14.27
C GLN A 211 -12.08 -1.28 14.30
N GLU A 212 -12.43 -1.84 13.13
CA GLU A 212 -13.15 -3.11 13.04
C GLU A 212 -12.27 -4.28 13.48
N LYS A 213 -12.80 -5.08 14.41
CA LYS A 213 -12.14 -6.25 15.02
C LYS A 213 -12.67 -7.57 14.50
N ASN A 214 -13.89 -7.58 13.95
CA ASN A 214 -14.44 -8.67 13.19
C ASN A 214 -13.92 -8.58 11.76
N TYR A 215 -12.76 -9.19 11.52
CA TYR A 215 -12.09 -9.13 10.23
C TYR A 215 -12.98 -9.69 9.09
N ASP A 216 -13.89 -10.63 9.36
CA ASP A 216 -14.78 -11.16 8.32
C ASP A 216 -15.67 -10.08 7.69
N LEU A 217 -15.95 -8.98 8.40
CA LEU A 217 -16.73 -7.88 7.85
C LEU A 217 -16.04 -7.19 6.68
N TYR A 218 -14.71 -7.18 6.59
CA TYR A 218 -14.00 -6.59 5.43
C TYR A 218 -14.31 -7.31 4.11
N ARG A 219 -14.88 -8.52 4.15
CA ARG A 219 -15.36 -9.23 2.95
C ARG A 219 -16.85 -8.97 2.66
N ASP A 220 -17.57 -8.35 3.58
CA ASP A 220 -18.96 -7.98 3.40
C ASP A 220 -19.04 -6.69 2.57
N ALA A 221 -19.35 -6.82 1.28
CA ALA A 221 -19.47 -5.69 0.37
C ALA A 221 -20.62 -4.72 0.73
N SER A 222 -21.55 -5.10 1.61
CA SER A 222 -22.56 -4.18 2.13
C SER A 222 -22.01 -3.21 3.18
N ILE A 223 -20.87 -3.56 3.80
CA ILE A 223 -20.19 -2.75 4.82
C ILE A 223 -18.93 -2.10 4.23
N PHE A 224 -18.09 -2.89 3.56
CA PHE A 224 -16.88 -2.45 2.88
C PHE A 224 -17.01 -2.71 1.37
N PRO A 225 -17.73 -1.83 0.64
CA PRO A 225 -18.02 -2.03 -0.78
C PRO A 225 -16.81 -1.90 -1.71
N MET A 226 -15.73 -1.28 -1.23
CA MET A 226 -14.57 -0.95 -2.06
C MET A 226 -13.29 -0.86 -1.24
N PHE A 227 -12.19 -1.31 -1.84
CA PHE A 227 -10.84 -1.07 -1.37
C PHE A 227 -10.06 -0.39 -2.50
N ILE A 228 -9.39 0.69 -2.17
CA ILE A 228 -8.57 1.48 -3.07
C ILE A 228 -7.17 1.61 -2.49
N ARG A 229 -6.15 1.61 -3.35
CA ARG A 229 -4.75 1.74 -2.94
C ARG A 229 -4.00 2.69 -3.87
N ALA A 230 -2.94 3.29 -3.35
CA ALA A 230 -1.94 3.97 -4.14
C ALA A 230 -0.54 3.60 -3.64
N GLY A 231 0.43 3.52 -4.55
CA GLY A 231 1.81 3.17 -4.21
C GLY A 231 2.75 3.29 -5.40
N SER A 232 4.05 3.21 -5.13
CA SER A 232 5.10 3.31 -6.15
C SER A 232 5.98 2.06 -6.20
N GLY A 233 5.36 0.88 -6.28
CA GLY A 233 6.09 -0.35 -6.56
C GLY A 233 6.70 -0.34 -7.96
N THR A 234 7.40 -1.41 -8.33
CA THR A 234 7.81 -1.60 -9.74
C THR A 234 6.56 -1.60 -10.61
N GLN A 235 6.52 -0.72 -11.61
CA GLN A 235 5.32 -0.46 -12.39
C GLN A 235 5.25 -1.39 -13.60
N TYR A 236 4.11 -2.07 -13.77
CA TYR A 236 3.87 -2.98 -14.87
C TYR A 236 2.56 -2.69 -15.58
N ILE A 237 2.52 -2.98 -16.87
CA ILE A 237 1.29 -3.04 -17.66
C ILE A 237 1.07 -4.47 -18.15
N LEU A 238 -0.18 -4.90 -18.13
CA LEU A 238 -0.62 -6.18 -18.68
C LEU A 238 -1.55 -5.88 -19.85
N ALA A 239 -1.12 -6.16 -21.09
CA ALA A 239 -1.89 -5.82 -22.28
C ALA A 239 -3.23 -6.56 -22.37
N GLU A 240 -3.24 -7.85 -22.00
CA GLU A 240 -4.43 -8.69 -22.01
C GLU A 240 -4.31 -9.85 -21.00
N LYS A 241 -5.41 -10.56 -20.76
CA LYS A 241 -5.46 -11.69 -19.83
C LYS A 241 -4.49 -12.78 -20.31
N ASN A 242 -3.49 -13.09 -19.47
CA ASN A 242 -2.37 -14.03 -19.72
C ASN A 242 -1.20 -13.49 -20.54
N ALA A 243 -1.16 -12.21 -20.87
CA ALA A 243 0.03 -11.60 -21.46
C ALA A 243 1.23 -11.63 -20.49
N VAL A 244 2.43 -11.45 -21.04
CA VAL A 244 3.61 -11.17 -20.22
C VAL A 244 3.51 -9.73 -19.70
N LYS A 245 3.83 -9.54 -18.41
CA LYS A 245 3.88 -8.19 -17.82
C LYS A 245 5.02 -7.39 -18.45
N GLU A 246 4.71 -6.22 -18.97
CA GLU A 246 5.71 -5.26 -19.45
C GLU A 246 6.05 -4.30 -18.31
N LYS A 247 7.35 -4.13 -18.03
CA LYS A 247 7.84 -3.20 -17.01
C LYS A 247 7.90 -1.79 -17.58
N LEU A 248 7.24 -0.84 -16.93
CA LEU A 248 7.24 0.58 -17.32
C LEU A 248 8.21 1.43 -16.52
N ALA A 249 8.38 1.14 -15.22
CA ALA A 249 9.24 1.93 -14.36
C ALA A 249 9.77 1.13 -13.17
N ASP A 250 10.92 1.58 -12.66
CA ASP A 250 11.49 1.13 -11.39
C ASP A 250 10.65 1.60 -10.19
N PRO A 251 10.77 0.92 -9.04
CA PRO A 251 10.09 1.36 -7.83
C PRO A 251 10.50 2.79 -7.44
N TYR A 252 9.57 3.50 -6.78
CA TYR A 252 9.72 4.89 -6.34
C TYR A 252 9.84 5.94 -7.46
N ALA A 253 9.58 5.56 -8.71
CA ALA A 253 9.57 6.51 -9.83
C ALA A 253 8.37 7.46 -9.79
N TYR A 254 7.17 6.91 -9.55
CA TYR A 254 5.92 7.67 -9.42
C TYR A 254 4.84 6.78 -8.78
N LEU A 255 3.77 7.42 -8.31
CA LEU A 255 2.60 6.74 -7.76
C LEU A 255 1.66 6.28 -8.88
N ILE A 256 1.12 5.08 -8.70
CA ILE A 256 -0.12 4.67 -9.37
C ILE A 256 -1.14 4.23 -8.33
N GLY A 257 -2.40 4.47 -8.64
CA GLY A 257 -3.51 4.09 -7.79
C GLY A 257 -4.54 3.32 -8.56
N GLY A 258 -5.29 2.49 -7.85
CA GLY A 258 -6.39 1.73 -8.40
C GLY A 258 -7.16 1.02 -7.30
N THR A 259 -8.24 0.36 -7.70
CA THR A 259 -8.97 -0.54 -6.82
C THR A 259 -8.20 -1.83 -6.64
N THR A 260 -8.29 -2.43 -5.47
CA THR A 260 -7.64 -3.73 -5.26
C THR A 260 -8.35 -4.81 -6.07
N LEU A 261 -7.65 -5.92 -6.33
CA LEU A 261 -8.29 -7.16 -6.74
C LEU A 261 -9.30 -7.63 -5.68
N LYS A 262 -10.09 -8.66 -5.99
CA LYS A 262 -11.00 -9.28 -5.02
C LYS A 262 -10.28 -9.75 -3.75
N LEU A 263 -10.80 -9.34 -2.59
CA LEU A 263 -10.37 -9.88 -1.30
C LEU A 263 -10.83 -11.34 -1.15
N THR A 264 -9.87 -12.27 -1.08
CA THR A 264 -10.17 -13.71 -1.04
C THR A 264 -10.10 -14.30 0.36
N SER A 265 -9.19 -13.79 1.19
CA SER A 265 -9.06 -14.18 2.59
C SER A 265 -8.43 -13.06 3.39
N ASN A 266 -8.74 -13.00 4.68
CA ASN A 266 -8.15 -12.04 5.59
C ASN A 266 -8.18 -12.59 7.01
N ASN A 267 -7.31 -12.04 7.86
CA ASN A 267 -7.27 -12.31 9.29
C ASN A 267 -6.67 -11.09 10.01
N ALA A 268 -6.34 -11.23 11.29
CA ALA A 268 -5.74 -10.15 12.07
C ALA A 268 -4.42 -9.62 11.50
N ASN A 269 -3.64 -10.46 10.83
CA ASN A 269 -2.31 -10.15 10.33
C ASN A 269 -2.32 -9.68 8.87
N THR A 270 -3.16 -10.27 8.02
CA THR A 270 -3.04 -10.09 6.56
C THR A 270 -4.38 -10.02 5.83
N PHE A 271 -4.36 -9.29 4.72
CA PHE A 271 -5.41 -9.25 3.70
C PHE A 271 -4.82 -9.82 2.41
N VAL A 272 -5.56 -10.72 1.75
CA VAL A 272 -5.07 -11.42 0.57
C VAL A 272 -6.00 -11.11 -0.61
N PHE A 273 -5.52 -10.27 -1.50
CA PHE A 273 -6.21 -9.88 -2.73
C PHE A 273 -5.71 -10.76 -3.89
N LYS A 274 -6.63 -11.39 -4.62
CA LYS A 274 -6.30 -12.28 -5.74
C LYS A 274 -7.28 -12.09 -6.88
N GLY A 275 -6.80 -12.34 -8.09
CA GLY A 275 -7.57 -12.21 -9.31
C GLY A 275 -6.68 -11.73 -10.44
N ASN A 276 -7.31 -11.20 -11.48
CA ASN A 276 -6.67 -10.55 -12.59
C ASN A 276 -7.20 -9.11 -12.73
N VAL A 277 -6.36 -8.20 -13.21
CA VAL A 277 -6.73 -6.79 -13.51
C VAL A 277 -7.82 -6.65 -14.59
N PHE A 278 -8.17 -7.74 -15.27
CA PHE A 278 -9.28 -7.82 -16.21
C PHE A 278 -10.54 -8.51 -15.65
N ASP A 279 -10.48 -9.09 -14.45
CA ASP A 279 -11.62 -9.82 -13.87
C ASP A 279 -12.66 -8.87 -13.27
N ASP A 280 -12.23 -7.73 -12.73
CA ASP A 280 -13.11 -6.72 -12.14
C ASP A 280 -13.48 -5.68 -13.21
N SER A 281 -14.47 -6.03 -14.02
CA SER A 281 -14.94 -5.26 -15.19
C SER A 281 -15.35 -3.80 -14.94
N LEU A 282 -15.33 -3.28 -13.71
CA LEU A 282 -15.99 -2.04 -13.35
C LEU A 282 -15.03 -0.90 -12.97
N GLN A 283 -13.75 -1.14 -12.72
CA GLN A 283 -12.85 -0.15 -12.09
C GLN A 283 -11.40 -0.27 -12.58
N PRO A 284 -10.58 0.81 -12.49
CA PRO A 284 -9.15 0.74 -12.75
C PRO A 284 -8.48 -0.08 -11.64
N SER A 285 -8.28 -1.37 -11.90
CA SER A 285 -7.54 -2.33 -11.05
C SER A 285 -6.14 -2.60 -11.56
#